data_AF-A0A958J622-F1
#
_entry.id   AF-A0A958J622-F1
#
_cell.length_a   1.000
_cell.length_b   1.000
_cell.length_c   1.000
_cell.angle_alpha   90.00
_cell.angle_beta   90.00
_cell.angle_gamma   90.00
#
_symmetry.space_group_name_H-M   'P 1'
#
loop_
_entity.id
_entity.type
_entity.pdbx_description
1 polymer ?
#
loop_
_entity_poly.entity_id
_entity_poly.type
_entity_poly.pdbx_seq_one_letter_code
_entity_poly.pdbx_strand_id
1 'polypeptide(L)' 'ALSAGEWAHVALVRDNDAGRLTWYVNGAEAGVMEGITKPAPTAASLFLGAGPWSHFQGQIDE' A
#
# COMPACT_ATOMS: atom_id res chain seq x y z
N ALA A 1 -1.75 5.39 -14.39
CA ALA A 1 -0.27 5.46 -14.24
C ALA A 1 0.04 6.52 -13.20
N LEU A 2 1.13 6.37 -12.44
CA LEU A 2 1.60 7.40 -11.51
C LEU A 2 2.70 8.23 -12.20
N SER A 3 2.66 9.54 -12.01
CA SER A 3 3.65 10.48 -12.56
C SER A 3 4.51 11.04 -11.43
N ALA A 4 5.82 11.19 -11.67
CA ALA A 4 6.69 11.87 -10.72
C ALA A 4 6.34 13.37 -10.64
N GLY A 5 6.34 13.92 -9.43
CA GLY A 5 6.06 15.34 -9.18
C GLY A 5 4.57 15.69 -9.10
N GLU A 6 3.67 14.71 -9.21
CA GLU A 6 2.22 14.89 -9.06
C GLU A 6 1.73 14.17 -7.79
N TRP A 7 0.76 14.77 -7.09
CA TRP A 7 0.10 14.11 -5.97
C TRP A 7 -0.83 13.00 -6.46
N ALA A 8 -0.82 11.87 -5.75
CA ALA A 8 -1.79 10.81 -5.93
C ALA A 8 -2.19 10.26 -4.56
N HIS A 9 -3.49 10.10 -4.34
CA HIS A 9 -4.00 9.43 -3.15
C HIS A 9 -3.96 7.91 -3.38
N VAL A 10 -3.34 7.16 -2.47
CA VAL A 10 -3.19 5.70 -2.58
C VAL A 10 -3.74 5.02 -1.34
N ALA A 11 -4.50 3.94 -1.55
CA ALA A 11 -5.00 3.12 -0.46
C ALA A 11 -4.80 1.63 -0.74
N LEU A 12 -4.55 0.87 0.33
CA LEU A 12 -4.46 -0.58 0.30
C LEU A 12 -5.44 -1.14 1.31
N VAL A 13 -6.39 -1.95 0.84
CA VAL A 13 -7.42 -2.58 1.69
C VAL A 13 -7.17 -4.07 1.73
N ARG A 14 -6.92 -4.60 2.93
CA ARG A 14 -6.77 -6.05 3.18
C ARG A 14 -8.02 -6.59 3.85
N ASP A 15 -8.72 -7.46 3.16
CA ASP A 15 -9.83 -8.24 3.69
C ASP A 15 -9.33 -9.66 3.99
N ASN A 16 -9.11 -9.96 5.26
CA ASN A 16 -8.58 -11.28 5.66
C ASN A 16 -9.64 -12.38 5.60
N ASP A 17 -10.92 -12.04 5.69
CA ASP A 17 -12.01 -13.01 5.69
C ASP A 17 -12.32 -13.44 4.24
N ALA A 18 -12.28 -12.48 3.31
CA ALA A 18 -12.40 -12.76 1.88
C ALA A 18 -11.08 -13.25 1.25
N GLY A 19 -9.95 -13.15 1.95
CA GLY A 19 -8.63 -13.51 1.41
C GLY A 19 -8.22 -12.62 0.24
N ARG A 20 -8.53 -11.31 0.31
CA ARG A 20 -8.38 -10.36 -0.79
C ARG A 20 -7.61 -9.10 -0.39
N LEU A 21 -6.72 -8.65 -1.27
CA LEU A 21 -5.97 -7.40 -1.16
C LEU A 21 -6.27 -6.51 -2.36
N THR A 22 -6.75 -5.28 -2.13
CA THR A 22 -7.14 -4.35 -3.19
C THR A 22 -6.37 -3.04 -3.08
N TRP A 23 -5.82 -2.58 -4.21
CA TRP A 23 -5.16 -1.29 -4.35
C TRP A 23 -6.10 -0.28 -4.98
N TYR A 24 -6.04 0.95 -4.48
CA TYR A 24 -6.75 2.09 -5.04
C TYR A 24 -5.78 3.24 -5.33
N VAL A 25 -5.97 3.90 -6.47
CA VAL A 25 -5.26 5.13 -6.84
C VAL A 25 -6.30 6.18 -7.20
N ASN A 26 -6.23 7.34 -6.55
CA ASN A 26 -7.21 8.43 -6.69
C ASN A 26 -8.67 7.95 -6.54
N GLY A 27 -8.89 7.03 -5.60
CA GLY A 27 -10.20 6.46 -5.28
C GLY A 27 -10.70 5.36 -6.23
N ALA A 28 -10.02 5.11 -7.36
CA ALA A 28 -10.38 4.04 -8.29
C ALA A 28 -9.59 2.76 -8.00
N GLU A 29 -10.22 1.59 -8.16
CA GLU A 29 -9.54 0.30 -8.05
C GLU A 29 -8.45 0.22 -9.12
N ALA A 30 -7.21 -0.02 -8.68
CA ALA A 30 -6.03 -0.12 -9.52
C ALA A 30 -5.55 -1.58 -9.69
N GLY A 31 -6.00 -2.48 -8.81
CA GLY A 31 -5.67 -3.90 -8.90
C GLY A 31 -6.11 -4.70 -7.68
N VAL A 32 -6.16 -6.02 -7.84
CA VAL A 32 -6.58 -6.97 -6.82
C VAL A 32 -5.67 -8.19 -6.80
N MET A 33 -5.42 -8.71 -5.60
CA MET A 33 -4.76 -10.00 -5.37
C MET A 33 -5.64 -10.87 -4.47
N GLU A 34 -6.01 -12.02 -4.99
CA GLU A 34 -6.86 -13.01 -4.31
C GLU A 34 -6.03 -14.12 -3.66
N GLY A 35 -6.65 -14.88 -2.74
CA GLY A 35 -6.02 -16.02 -2.08
C GLY A 35 -4.91 -15.64 -1.10
N ILE A 36 -4.89 -14.39 -0.63
CA ILE A 36 -3.92 -13.96 0.38
C ILE A 36 -4.26 -14.55 1.74
N THR A 37 -3.23 -14.89 2.51
CA THR A 37 -3.38 -15.30 3.90
C THR A 37 -3.25 -14.11 4.84
N LYS A 38 -3.85 -14.24 6.03
CA LYS A 38 -3.68 -13.28 7.13
C LYS A 38 -2.20 -13.24 7.55
N PRO A 39 -1.57 -12.06 7.61
CA PRO A 39 -0.19 -11.95 8.06
C PRO A 39 -0.08 -12.26 9.56
N ALA A 40 1.05 -12.84 9.97
CA ALA A 40 1.37 -13.00 11.38
C ALA A 40 1.61 -11.63 12.04
N PRO A 41 1.22 -11.43 13.31
CA PRO A 41 1.55 -10.22 14.05
C PRO A 41 3.07 -10.10 14.23
N THR A 42 3.58 -8.88 14.28
CA THR A 42 5.01 -8.58 14.48
C THR A 42 5.18 -7.39 15.40
N ALA A 43 6.29 -7.37 16.14
CA ALA A 43 6.73 -6.22 16.95
C ALA A 43 7.79 -5.37 16.23
N ALA A 44 8.09 -5.66 14.96
CA ALA A 44 8.99 -4.85 14.15
C ALA A 44 8.45 -3.42 14.01
N SER A 45 9.36 -2.45 13.88
CA SER A 45 8.99 -1.05 13.68
C SER A 45 8.18 -0.85 12.40
N LEU A 46 7.20 0.05 12.47
CA LEU A 46 6.53 0.59 11.29
C LEU A 46 7.41 1.68 10.68
N PHE A 47 7.61 1.62 9.37
CA PHE A 47 8.38 2.60 8.63
C PHE A 47 7.48 3.42 7.70
N LEU A 48 7.76 4.72 7.60
CA LEU A 48 7.18 5.63 6.61
C LEU A 48 8.30 6.12 5.69
N GLY A 49 8.07 6.07 4.38
CA GLY A 49 9.07 6.49 3.39
C GLY A 49 10.35 5.65 3.36
N ALA A 50 10.40 4.51 4.03
CA ALA A 50 11.57 3.64 4.07
C ALA A 50 11.17 2.17 3.87
N GLY A 51 11.98 1.46 3.08
CA GLY A 51 11.94 0.00 2.93
C GLY A 51 13.32 -0.60 3.19
N PRO A 52 13.44 -1.93 3.22
CA PRO A 52 14.71 -2.60 3.54
C PRO A 52 15.85 -2.23 2.59
N TRP A 53 15.55 -1.91 1.33
CA TRP A 53 16.56 -1.68 0.29
C TRP A 53 16.61 -0.25 -0.27
N SER A 54 15.57 0.56 -0.02
CA SER A 54 15.50 1.92 -0.56
C SER A 54 14.53 2.78 0.23
N HIS A 55 14.70 4.10 0.12
CA HIS A 55 13.82 5.08 0.70
C HIS A 55 13.00 5.78 -0.39
N PHE A 56 11.76 6.11 -0.06
CA PHE A 56 10.89 6.92 -0.90
C PHE A 56 11.45 8.35 -1.00
N GLN A 57 11.52 8.86 -2.23
CA GLN A 57 12.00 10.21 -2.54
C GLN A 57 10.81 11.06 -2.98
N GLY A 58 10.10 11.62 -2.02
CA GLY A 58 8.90 12.42 -2.27
C GLY A 58 8.29 12.95 -0.98
N GLN A 59 7.13 13.59 -1.12
CA GLN A 59 6.32 14.07 0.01
C GLN A 59 5.24 13.04 0.32
N ILE A 60 4.85 12.96 1.59
CA ILE A 60 3.75 12.12 2.08
C ILE A 60 2.88 13.03 2.95
N ASP A 61 1.59 13.09 2.64
CA ASP A 61 0.58 13.88 3.35
C ASP A 61 -0.80 13.23 3.17
N GLU A 62 -1.79 13.70 3.96
CA GLU A 62 -3.23 13.46 3.78
C GLU A 62 -4.00 14.78 3.75
#